data_AF-A0A497YEM1-F1
#
_entry.id   AF-A0A497YEM1-F1
#
_cell.length_a   1.000
_cell.length_b   1.000
_cell.length_c   1.000
_cell.angle_alpha   90.00
_cell.angle_beta   90.00
_cell.angle_gamma   90.00
#
_symmetry.space_group_name_H-M   'P 1'
#
loop_
_entity.id
_entity.type
_entity.pdbx_description
1 polymer ?
#
loop_
_entity_poly.entity_id
_entity_poly.type
_entity_poly.pdbx_seq_one_letter_code
_entity_poly.pdbx_strand_id
1 'polypeptide(L)'
;MKKNISSIIVILALIGLLVATFFLQHEYLFLTRIASLIFAIVYLVIEVKQEYFSKRKPLFILFSVISILVIAVGIIVDETSATDGFHARSFMLLVFVFILLVVSYKDLYNKNEGGK
;
A
#
# COMPACT_ATOMS: atom_id res chain seq x y z
N MET A 1 2.09 -4.20 22.47
CA MET A 1 1.26 -4.96 21.50
C MET A 1 2.17 -5.99 20.80
N LYS A 2 1.75 -7.24 20.56
CA LYS A 2 2.63 -8.21 19.87
C LYS A 2 2.76 -7.79 18.40
N LYS A 3 3.98 -7.48 17.95
CA LYS A 3 4.23 -7.09 16.54
C LYS A 3 3.71 -8.18 15.61
N ASN A 4 2.95 -7.78 14.60
CA ASN A 4 2.36 -8.73 13.66
C ASN A 4 3.38 -9.08 12.57
N ILE A 5 4.31 -9.98 12.90
CA ILE A 5 5.43 -10.37 12.04
C ILE A 5 4.96 -10.80 10.64
N SER A 6 3.79 -11.45 10.55
CA SER A 6 3.18 -11.83 9.27
C SER A 6 2.87 -10.61 8.39
N SER A 7 2.30 -9.54 8.95
CA SER A 7 2.03 -8.29 8.22
C SER A 7 3.32 -7.67 7.68
N ILE A 8 4.37 -7.63 8.51
CA ILE A 8 5.69 -7.12 8.13
C ILE A 8 6.26 -7.91 6.93
N ILE A 9 6.18 -9.24 6.97
CA ILE A 9 6.65 -10.11 5.88
C ILE A 9 5.87 -9.84 4.59
N VAL A 10 4.55 -9.66 4.67
CA VAL A 10 3.71 -9.36 3.49
C VAL A 10 4.10 -8.01 2.88
N ILE A 11 4.32 -6.97 3.70
CA ILE A 11 4.74 -5.65 3.20
C ILE A 11 6.14 -5.73 2.57
N LEU A 12 7.07 -6.48 3.17
CA LEU A 12 8.41 -6.69 2.59
C LEU A 12 8.34 -7.46 1.26
N ALA A 13 7.48 -8.47 1.15
CA ALA A 13 7.25 -9.19 -0.09
C ALA A 13 6.66 -8.28 -1.18
N LEU A 14 5.72 -7.39 -0.81
CA LEU A 14 5.18 -6.37 -1.70
C LEU A 14 6.27 -5.40 -2.19
N ILE A 15 7.15 -4.93 -1.30
CA ILE A 15 8.28 -4.07 -1.68
C ILE A 15 9.20 -4.81 -2.66
N GLY A 16 9.54 -6.08 -2.38
CA GLY A 16 10.35 -6.90 -3.27
C GLY A 16 9.72 -7.06 -4.66
N LEU A 17 8.40 -7.31 -4.71
CA LEU A 17 7.64 -7.39 -5.95
C LEU A 17 7.67 -6.06 -6.72
N LEU A 18 7.41 -4.94 -6.05
CA LEU A 18 7.46 -3.61 -6.65
C LEU A 18 8.85 -3.30 -7.23
N VAL A 19 9.92 -3.63 -6.50
CA VAL A 19 11.30 -3.48 -6.99
C VAL A 19 11.53 -4.36 -8.22
N ALA A 20 11.08 -5.62 -8.20
CA ALA A 20 11.21 -6.54 -9.34
C ALA A 20 10.50 -6.01 -10.60
N THR A 21 9.37 -5.32 -10.46
CA THR A 21 8.66 -4.73 -11.62
C THR A 21 9.50 -3.70 -12.36
N PHE A 22 10.40 -2.96 -11.68
CA PHE A 22 11.32 -2.04 -12.34
C PHE A 22 12.28 -2.77 -13.29
N PHE A 23 12.73 -3.97 -12.97
CA PHE A 23 13.65 -4.71 -13.84
C PHE A 23 12.93 -5.42 -15.00
N LEU A 24 11.69 -5.85 -14.80
CA LEU A 24 10.95 -6.66 -15.76
C LEU A 24 10.12 -5.84 -16.77
N GLN A 25 9.74 -4.60 -16.45
CA GLN A 25 8.82 -3.80 -17.27
C GLN A 25 9.20 -2.31 -17.25
N HIS A 26 10.44 -1.92 -17.56
CA HIS A 26 10.96 -0.58 -17.23
C HIS A 26 10.16 0.62 -17.78
N GLU A 27 9.45 0.46 -18.90
CA GLU A 27 8.87 1.59 -19.66
C GLU A 27 7.49 2.06 -19.18
N TYR A 28 6.71 1.22 -18.49
CA TYR A 28 5.31 1.54 -18.17
C TYR A 28 5.12 1.96 -16.72
N LEU A 29 4.15 2.81 -16.38
CA LEU A 29 3.74 3.08 -14.98
C LEU A 29 4.86 3.46 -13.99
N PHE A 30 5.94 4.10 -14.46
CA PHE A 30 7.14 4.38 -13.65
C PHE A 30 6.82 5.25 -12.41
N LEU A 31 6.05 6.32 -12.59
CA LEU A 31 5.62 7.21 -11.50
C LEU A 31 4.72 6.47 -10.50
N THR A 32 3.75 5.70 -11.01
CA THR A 32 2.84 4.90 -10.20
C THR A 32 3.58 3.87 -9.35
N ARG A 33 4.65 3.26 -9.88
CA ARG A 33 5.53 2.34 -9.12
C ARG A 33 6.33 3.05 -8.04
N ILE A 34 6.92 4.21 -8.34
CA ILE A 34 7.65 4.99 -7.34
C ILE A 34 6.71 5.38 -6.20
N ALA A 35 5.52 5.90 -6.52
CA ALA A 35 4.51 6.24 -5.53
C ALA A 35 4.11 5.02 -4.69
N SER A 36 3.85 3.88 -5.33
CA SER A 36 3.51 2.62 -4.65
C SER A 36 4.63 2.14 -3.73
N LEU A 37 5.89 2.26 -4.15
CA LEU A 37 7.05 1.89 -3.33
C LEU A 37 7.17 2.78 -2.10
N ILE A 38 7.02 4.09 -2.27
CA ILE A 38 7.02 5.06 -1.16
C ILE A 38 5.90 4.71 -0.18
N PHE A 39 4.68 4.47 -0.67
CA PHE A 39 3.57 4.12 0.20
C PHE A 39 3.82 2.79 0.94
N ALA A 40 4.33 1.76 0.27
CA ALA A 40 4.67 0.49 0.91
C ALA A 40 5.71 0.66 2.03
N ILE A 41 6.73 1.51 1.83
CA ILE A 41 7.71 1.85 2.86
C ILE A 41 7.04 2.56 4.04
N VAL A 42 6.14 3.51 3.79
CA VAL A 42 5.42 4.20 4.87
C VAL A 42 4.53 3.22 5.64
N TYR A 43 3.84 2.29 4.97
CA TYR A 43 3.09 1.21 5.64
C TYR A 43 3.99 0.33 6.51
N LEU A 44 5.21 0.01 6.05
CA LEU A 44 6.18 -0.72 6.85
C LEU A 44 6.58 0.07 8.10
N VAL A 45 6.82 1.37 7.98
CA VAL A 45 7.12 2.24 9.13
C VAL A 45 5.96 2.28 10.12
N ILE A 46 4.72 2.38 9.62
CA ILE A 46 3.52 2.35 10.44
C ILE A 46 3.42 1.01 11.20
N GLU A 47 3.71 -0.12 10.55
CA GLU A 47 3.69 -1.45 11.18
C GLU A 47 4.77 -1.62 12.24
N VAL A 48 5.98 -1.12 11.96
CA VAL A 48 7.10 -1.19 12.92
C VAL A 48 6.86 -0.27 14.12
N LYS A 49 6.23 0.90 13.89
CA LYS A 49 5.90 1.91 14.90
C LYS A 49 4.43 1.89 15.29
N GLN A 50 3.81 0.71 15.25
CA GLN A 50 2.38 0.55 15.45
C GLN A 50 1.86 1.18 16.75
N GLU A 51 2.63 1.13 17.83
CA GLU A 51 2.24 1.75 19.11
C GLU A 51 2.10 3.28 19.03
N TYR A 52 2.92 3.95 18.20
CA TYR A 52 2.81 5.39 17.96
C TYR A 52 1.57 5.73 17.11
N PHE A 53 1.35 4.98 16.03
CA PHE A 53 0.23 5.20 15.12
C PHE A 53 -1.10 4.68 15.66
N SER A 54 -1.08 3.74 16.62
CA SER A 54 -2.26 3.22 17.33
C SER A 54 -3.12 4.36 17.92
N LYS A 55 -2.46 5.43 18.38
CA LYS A 55 -3.10 6.62 18.98
C LYS A 55 -3.54 7.66 17.94
N ARG A 56 -3.15 7.48 16.68
CA ARG A 56 -3.35 8.43 15.57
C ARG A 56 -4.17 7.80 14.44
N LYS A 57 -5.24 7.08 14.79
CA LYS A 57 -6.17 6.40 13.87
C LYS A 57 -6.63 7.29 12.69
N PRO A 58 -6.98 8.58 12.86
CA PRO A 58 -7.40 9.43 11.74
C PRO A 58 -6.28 9.68 10.72
N LEU A 59 -5.03 9.83 11.17
CA LEU A 59 -3.87 10.05 10.28
C LEU A 59 -3.59 8.80 9.44
N PHE A 60 -3.72 7.61 10.04
CA PHE A 60 -3.59 6.35 9.31
C PHE A 60 -4.66 6.25 8.21
N ILE A 61 -5.94 6.47 8.56
CA ILE A 61 -7.06 6.40 7.61
C ILE A 61 -6.87 7.41 6.47
N LEU A 62 -6.50 8.65 6.80
CA LEU A 62 -6.27 9.69 5.79
C LEU A 62 -5.13 9.30 4.84
N PHE A 63 -4.00 8.85 5.38
CA PHE A 63 -2.88 8.37 4.58
C PHE A 63 -3.30 7.22 3.67
N SER A 64 -4.03 6.25 4.21
CA SER A 64 -4.54 5.10 3.48
C SER A 64 -5.46 5.48 2.31
N VAL A 65 -6.41 6.39 2.54
CA VAL A 65 -7.33 6.88 1.50
C VAL A 65 -6.55 7.61 0.40
N ILE A 66 -5.62 8.49 0.79
CA ILE A 66 -4.76 9.21 -0.17
C ILE A 66 -3.93 8.22 -0.98
N SER A 67 -3.34 7.21 -0.34
CA SER A 67 -2.52 6.19 -1.01
C SER A 67 -3.30 5.49 -2.12
N ILE A 68 -4.52 5.04 -1.79
CA ILE A 68 -5.40 4.33 -2.73
C ILE A 68 -5.80 5.24 -3.89
N LEU A 69 -6.21 6.49 -3.60
CA LEU A 69 -6.59 7.46 -4.63
C LEU A 69 -5.43 7.77 -5.57
N VAL A 70 -4.23 8.03 -5.03
CA VAL A 70 -3.04 8.34 -5.84
C VAL A 70 -2.67 7.17 -6.73
N ILE A 71 -2.71 5.93 -6.22
CA ILE A 71 -2.42 4.75 -7.04
C ILE A 71 -3.49 4.56 -8.12
N ALA A 72 -4.77 4.67 -7.78
CA ALA A 72 -5.87 4.49 -8.73
C ALA A 72 -5.81 5.54 -9.85
N VAL A 73 -5.60 6.81 -9.51
CA VAL A 73 -5.43 7.89 -10.49
C VAL A 73 -4.17 7.66 -11.33
N GLY A 74 -3.06 7.25 -10.72
CA GLY A 74 -1.82 6.94 -11.42
C GLY A 74 -2.01 5.86 -12.49
N ILE A 75 -2.70 4.76 -12.14
CA ILE A 75 -3.01 3.68 -13.08
C ILE A 75 -3.89 4.18 -14.24
N ILE A 76 -4.93 4.98 -13.97
CA ILE A 76 -5.83 5.51 -15.01
C ILE A 76 -5.09 6.46 -15.93
N VAL A 77 -4.29 7.39 -15.38
CA VAL A 77 -3.52 8.34 -16.18
C VAL A 77 -2.52 7.59 -17.07
N ASP A 78 -1.81 6.62 -16.53
CA ASP A 78 -0.85 5.83 -17.30
C ASP A 78 -1.56 5.01 -18.41
N GLU A 79 -2.72 4.39 -18.13
CA GLU A 79 -3.55 3.69 -19.14
C GLU A 79 -3.92 4.61 -20.31
N THR A 80 -4.28 5.86 -20.02
CA THR A 80 -4.71 6.81 -21.06
C THR A 80 -3.56 7.42 -21.86
N SER A 81 -2.33 7.39 -21.36
CA SER A 81 -1.22 8.19 -21.91
C SER A 81 -0.02 7.39 -22.41
N ALA A 82 0.21 6.17 -21.91
CA ALA A 82 1.51 5.51 -22.10
C ALA A 82 1.49 3.98 -22.23
N THR A 83 0.37 3.27 -21.99
CA THR A 83 0.36 1.79 -21.92
C THR A 83 -0.92 1.17 -22.48
N ASP A 84 -0.82 -0.05 -23.00
CA ASP A 84 -1.99 -0.89 -23.34
C ASP A 84 -2.77 -1.30 -22.09
N GLY A 85 -4.11 -1.38 -22.20
CA GLY A 85 -5.01 -1.68 -21.09
C GLY A 85 -4.74 -3.02 -20.37
N PHE A 86 -4.05 -3.96 -21.01
CA PHE A 86 -3.62 -5.22 -20.39
C PHE A 86 -2.59 -5.00 -19.27
N HIS A 87 -1.61 -4.13 -19.49
CA HIS A 87 -0.61 -3.79 -18.49
C HIS A 87 -1.21 -2.95 -17.36
N ALA A 88 -2.05 -1.96 -17.67
CA ALA A 88 -2.75 -1.16 -16.66
C ALA A 88 -3.62 -2.01 -15.70
N ARG A 89 -4.36 -2.99 -16.24
CA ARG A 89 -5.15 -3.94 -15.43
C ARG A 89 -4.31 -4.78 -14.48
N SER A 90 -3.11 -5.17 -14.89
CA SER A 90 -2.18 -5.93 -14.04
C SER A 90 -1.77 -5.15 -12.79
N PHE A 91 -1.69 -3.81 -12.91
CA PHE A 91 -1.37 -2.92 -11.79
C PHE A 91 -2.57 -2.61 -10.88
N MET A 92 -3.82 -2.89 -11.29
CA MET A 92 -4.97 -2.80 -10.36
C MET A 92 -4.81 -3.72 -9.15
N LEU A 93 -4.03 -4.80 -9.27
CA LEU A 93 -3.70 -5.67 -8.13
C LEU A 93 -3.09 -4.88 -6.97
N LEU A 94 -2.34 -3.80 -7.23
CA LEU A 94 -1.81 -2.92 -6.18
C LEU A 94 -2.93 -2.26 -5.39
N VAL A 95 -3.98 -1.76 -6.06
CA VAL A 95 -5.14 -1.17 -5.38
C VAL A 95 -5.77 -2.18 -4.42
N PHE A 96 -5.94 -3.44 -4.84
CA PHE A 96 -6.46 -4.50 -3.97
C PHE A 96 -5.54 -4.78 -2.77
N VAL A 97 -4.22 -4.84 -2.98
CA VAL A 97 -3.25 -5.06 -1.88
C VAL A 97 -3.29 -3.92 -0.87
N PHE A 98 -3.33 -2.66 -1.32
CA PHE A 98 -3.44 -1.51 -0.42
C PHE A 98 -4.76 -1.52 0.33
N ILE A 99 -5.89 -1.85 -0.30
CA ILE A 99 -7.18 -2.01 0.40
C ILE A 99 -7.10 -3.09 1.48
N LEU A 100 -6.49 -4.26 1.19
CA LEU A 100 -6.33 -5.33 2.17
C LEU A 100 -5.48 -4.90 3.36
N LEU A 101 -4.40 -4.13 3.14
CA LEU A 101 -3.60 -3.53 4.21
C LEU A 101 -4.46 -2.60 5.08
N VAL A 102 -5.29 -1.75 4.48
CA VAL A 102 -6.19 -0.86 5.23
C VAL A 102 -7.19 -1.64 6.09
N VAL A 103 -7.81 -2.67 5.53
CA VAL A 103 -8.81 -3.51 6.23
C VAL A 103 -8.17 -4.26 7.39
N SER A 104 -7.01 -4.90 7.16
CA SER A 104 -6.30 -5.65 8.21
C SER A 104 -5.82 -4.75 9.35
N TYR A 105 -5.54 -3.47 9.08
CA TYR A 105 -5.32 -2.48 10.12
C TYR A 105 -6.58 -2.07 10.88
N LYS A 106 -7.73 -1.93 10.20
CA LYS A 106 -9.01 -1.60 10.86
C LYS A 106 -9.32 -2.60 11.99
N ASP A 107 -9.06 -3.89 11.75
CA ASP A 107 -9.22 -4.94 12.76
C ASP A 107 -8.23 -4.81 13.93
N LEU A 108 -7.00 -4.38 13.67
CA LEU A 108 -6.00 -4.10 14.72
C LEU A 108 -6.40 -2.94 15.63
N TYR A 109 -7.01 -1.88 15.09
CA TYR A 109 -7.44 -0.74 15.90
C TYR A 109 -8.71 -1.03 16.71
N ASN A 110 -9.67 -1.77 16.15
CA ASN A 110 -10.91 -2.09 16.86
C ASN A 110 -10.70 -3.07 18.03
N LYS A 111 -9.68 -3.94 17.96
CA LYS A 111 -9.27 -4.79 19.08
C LYS A 111 -8.79 -4.01 20.32
N ASN A 112 -8.31 -2.77 20.15
CA ASN A 112 -7.87 -1.93 21.27
C ASN A 112 -9.01 -1.15 21.94
N GLU A 113 -10.21 -1.10 21.34
CA GLU A 113 -11.36 -0.40 21.93
C GLU A 113 -12.20 -1.31 22.85
N GLY A 114 -12.16 -2.63 22.67
CA GLY A 114 -12.88 -3.61 23.51
C GLY A 114 -12.18 -3.98 24.83
N GLY A 115 -11.06 -3.32 25.16
CA GLY A 115 -10.27 -3.57 26.38
C GLY A 115 -10.42 -2.50 27.45
N LYS A 116 -11.54 -1.76 27.46
CA LYS A 116 -11.90 -0.82 28.52
C LYS A 116 -13.13 -1.30 29.27
#